data_AF-A0A4Q1CKH9-F1
#
_entry.id   AF-A0A4Q1CKH9-F1
#
_cell.length_a   1.000
_cell.length_b   1.000
_cell.length_c   1.000
_cell.angle_alpha   90.00
_cell.angle_beta   90.00
_cell.angle_gamma   90.00
#
_symmetry.space_group_name_H-M   'P 1'
#
loop_
_entity.id
_entity.type
_entity.pdbx_description
1 polymer ?
#
loop_
_entity_poly.entity_id
_entity_poly.type
_entity_poly.pdbx_seq_one_letter_code
_entity_poly.pdbx_strand_id
1 'polypeptide(L)'
;MEHQTFGGEVTYPHSAPTDDSKKRIWKTTILLSVITVIELGLGYLLYATDFGDTAVMMIKGIIIILSLAKAFYIVSIFMHLGDEIRNMIMTIVVPLALFIWFIVAFLWDGNSWKNLRNEYRPKDPVKYEQKAEPAHGGGAHEGGLK
;
A
#
# COMPACT_ATOMS: atom_id res chain seq x y z
N MET A 1 -14.29 -53.76 -41.28
CA MET A 1 -14.59 -53.19 -39.95
C MET A 1 -13.25 -52.94 -39.28
N GLU A 2 -12.77 -51.70 -39.34
CA GLU A 2 -11.52 -51.31 -38.69
C GLU A 2 -11.84 -50.73 -37.31
N HIS A 3 -11.36 -51.40 -36.26
CA HIS A 3 -11.48 -50.92 -34.90
C HIS A 3 -10.44 -49.81 -34.68
N GLN A 4 -10.90 -48.57 -34.65
CA GLN A 4 -10.11 -47.45 -34.16
C GLN A 4 -9.92 -47.63 -32.64
N THR A 5 -8.71 -47.98 -32.22
CA THR A 5 -8.32 -47.99 -30.82
C THR A 5 -8.12 -46.54 -30.36
N PHE A 6 -9.22 -45.89 -29.98
CA PHE A 6 -9.26 -44.64 -29.22
C PHE A 6 -8.71 -44.88 -27.82
N GLY A 7 -7.39 -44.91 -27.67
CA GLY A 7 -6.77 -45.23 -26.38
C GLY A 7 -5.27 -44.97 -26.33
N GLY A 8 -4.77 -44.02 -27.11
CA GLY A 8 -3.43 -43.49 -26.89
C GLY A 8 -3.47 -42.55 -25.71
N GLU A 9 -3.13 -43.03 -24.51
CA GLU A 9 -2.90 -42.16 -23.36
C GLU A 9 -1.79 -41.18 -23.75
N VAL A 10 -2.14 -39.89 -23.88
CA VAL A 10 -1.17 -38.82 -24.05
C VAL A 10 -0.51 -38.62 -22.69
N THR A 11 0.49 -39.44 -22.38
CA THR A 11 1.39 -39.18 -21.27
C THR A 11 2.23 -37.96 -21.64
N TYR A 12 1.80 -36.78 -21.23
CA TYR A 12 2.65 -35.60 -21.19
C TYR A 12 3.83 -35.95 -20.27
N PRO A 13 5.09 -35.96 -20.74
CA PRO A 13 6.20 -36.02 -19.82
C PRO A 13 6.08 -34.77 -18.96
N HIS A 14 5.74 -34.94 -17.69
CA HIS A 14 5.95 -33.90 -16.69
C HIS A 14 7.44 -33.59 -16.71
N SER A 15 7.80 -32.56 -17.47
CA SER A 15 9.16 -32.06 -17.53
C SER A 15 9.55 -31.68 -16.11
N ALA A 16 10.38 -32.53 -15.50
CA ALA A 16 10.92 -32.26 -14.19
C ALA A 16 11.54 -30.85 -14.22
N PRO A 17 11.33 -30.02 -13.18
CA PRO A 17 11.85 -28.66 -13.18
C PRO A 17 13.36 -28.72 -13.39
N THR A 18 13.84 -28.11 -14.47
CA THR A 18 15.26 -28.06 -14.81
C THR A 18 16.04 -27.48 -13.64
N ASP A 19 17.20 -28.07 -13.33
CA ASP A 19 18.04 -27.64 -12.20
C ASP A 19 18.45 -26.16 -12.28
N ASP A 20 18.44 -25.59 -13.49
CA ASP A 20 18.75 -24.18 -13.74
C ASP A 20 17.73 -23.21 -13.14
N SER A 21 16.44 -23.57 -13.18
CA SER A 21 15.37 -22.76 -12.58
C SER A 21 15.50 -22.73 -11.06
N LYS A 22 15.78 -23.90 -10.45
CA LYS A 22 16.01 -24.02 -9.00
C LYS A 22 17.25 -23.24 -8.56
N LYS A 23 18.35 -23.33 -9.31
CA LYS A 23 19.58 -22.58 -9.05
C LYS A 23 19.39 -21.07 -9.16
N ARG A 24 18.62 -20.60 -10.14
CA ARG A 24 18.31 -19.18 -10.32
C ARG A 24 17.50 -18.65 -9.13
N ILE A 25 16.44 -19.35 -8.74
CA ILE A 25 15.63 -19.00 -7.57
C ILE A 25 16.50 -18.91 -6.31
N TRP A 26 17.31 -19.93 -6.06
CA TRP A 26 18.15 -19.96 -4.86
C TRP A 26 19.19 -18.83 -4.82
N LYS A 27 19.82 -18.50 -5.96
CA LYS A 27 20.72 -17.34 -6.08
C LYS A 27 20.00 -16.03 -5.77
N THR A 28 18.81 -15.83 -6.32
CA THR A 28 18.01 -14.62 -6.11
C THR A 28 17.54 -14.49 -4.67
N THR A 29 17.07 -15.58 -4.07
CA THR A 29 16.67 -15.62 -2.65
C THR A 29 17.84 -15.27 -1.74
N ILE A 30 19.05 -15.80 -1.99
CA ILE A 30 20.22 -15.48 -1.18
C ILE A 30 20.64 -14.02 -1.36
N LEU A 31 20.73 -13.53 -2.60
CA LEU A 31 21.11 -12.13 -2.83
C LEU A 31 20.14 -11.17 -2.14
N LEU A 32 18.84 -11.42 -2.28
CA LEU A 32 17.82 -10.59 -1.66
C LEU A 32 17.85 -10.69 -0.13
N SER A 33 18.10 -11.89 0.41
CA SER A 33 18.25 -12.10 1.85
C SER A 33 19.42 -11.28 2.39
N VAL A 34 20.58 -11.32 1.72
CA VAL A 34 21.75 -10.52 2.12
C VAL A 34 21.46 -9.03 2.09
N ILE A 35 20.85 -8.52 1.00
CA ILE A 35 20.46 -7.11 0.89
C ILE A 35 19.49 -6.72 2.02
N THR A 36 18.53 -7.58 2.34
CA THR A 36 17.53 -7.32 3.38
C THR A 36 18.14 -7.32 4.78
N VAL A 37 19.07 -8.23 5.06
CA VAL A 37 19.79 -8.27 6.35
C VAL A 37 20.65 -7.01 6.52
N ILE A 38 21.32 -6.54 5.46
CA ILE A 38 22.10 -5.30 5.48
C ILE A 38 21.18 -4.09 5.70
N GLU A 39 20.06 -4.01 4.99
CA GLU A 39 19.05 -2.94 5.15
C GLU A 39 18.52 -2.86 6.59
N LEU A 40 18.15 -4.01 7.19
CA LEU A 40 17.70 -4.09 8.57
C LEU A 40 18.82 -3.76 9.57
N GLY A 41 20.05 -4.20 9.31
CA GLY A 41 21.21 -3.88 10.13
C GLY A 41 21.52 -2.38 10.16
N LEU A 42 21.45 -1.70 9.00
CA LEU A 42 21.58 -0.25 8.89
C LEU A 42 20.44 0.48 9.62
N GLY A 43 19.20 -0.02 9.48
CA GLY A 43 18.06 0.53 10.22
C GLY A 43 18.18 0.37 11.74
N TYR A 44 18.65 -0.79 12.19
CA TYR A 44 18.89 -1.05 13.62
C TYR A 44 20.04 -0.21 14.17
N LEU A 45 21.14 -0.08 13.42
CA LEU A 45 22.27 0.77 13.82
C LEU A 45 21.82 2.22 13.99
N LEU A 46 21.03 2.74 13.06
CA LEU A 46 20.45 4.08 13.15
C LEU A 46 19.52 4.28 14.35
N TYR A 47 18.89 3.21 14.85
CA TYR A 47 18.11 3.25 16.09
C TYR A 47 18.99 3.16 17.34
N ALA A 48 20.04 2.34 17.29
CA ALA A 48 20.91 2.04 18.44
C ALA A 48 21.98 3.12 18.70
N THR A 49 22.26 3.99 17.73
CA THR A 49 23.29 5.03 17.83
C THR A 49 22.76 6.39 17.37
N ASP A 50 23.05 7.44 18.14
CA ASP A 50 22.74 8.82 17.79
C ASP A 50 23.74 9.32 16.73
N PHE A 51 23.36 9.17 15.47
CA PHE A 51 24.02 9.85 14.37
C PHE A 51 23.51 11.29 14.26
N GLY A 52 24.35 12.21 13.79
CA GLY A 52 23.90 13.59 13.50
C GLY A 52 22.79 13.64 12.46
N ASP A 53 21.91 14.64 12.53
CA ASP A 53 20.68 14.76 11.72
C ASP A 53 20.89 14.52 10.22
N THR A 54 21.99 15.04 9.65
CA THR A 54 22.32 14.86 8.23
C THR A 54 22.61 13.41 7.86
N ALA A 55 23.34 12.68 8.72
CA ALA A 55 23.67 11.28 8.49
C ALA A 55 22.42 10.40 8.64
N VAL A 56 21.53 10.72 9.59
CA VAL A 56 20.24 10.04 9.75
C VAL A 56 19.38 10.16 8.50
N MET A 57 19.27 11.36 7.92
CA MET A 57 18.51 11.57 6.68
C MET A 57 19.10 10.81 5.48
N MET A 58 20.43 10.78 5.36
CA MET A 58 21.11 10.04 4.29
C MET A 58 20.88 8.53 4.42
N ILE A 59 21.05 7.96 5.61
CA ILE A 59 20.87 6.52 5.86
C ILE A 59 19.40 6.13 5.61
N LYS A 60 18.44 6.94 6.06
CA LYS A 60 17.00 6.74 5.75
C LYS A 60 16.75 6.70 4.23
N GLY A 61 17.37 7.61 3.48
CA GLY A 61 17.28 7.62 2.02
C GLY A 61 17.84 6.34 1.40
N ILE A 62 19.01 5.87 1.87
CA ILE A 62 19.64 4.63 1.40
C ILE A 62 18.75 3.42 1.70
N ILE A 63 18.17 3.33 2.91
CA ILE A 63 17.25 2.25 3.28
C ILE A 63 16.08 2.21 2.31
N ILE A 64 15.44 3.34 2.03
CA ILE A 64 14.30 3.41 1.09
C ILE A 64 14.72 2.94 -0.32
N ILE A 65 15.88 3.39 -0.81
CA ILE A 65 16.38 2.99 -2.14
C ILE A 65 16.66 1.49 -2.19
N LEU A 66 17.29 0.92 -1.16
CA LEU A 66 17.53 -0.52 -1.06
C LEU A 66 16.22 -1.31 -1.01
N SER A 67 15.21 -0.82 -0.28
CA SER A 67 13.89 -1.44 -0.24
C SER A 67 13.19 -1.42 -1.61
N LEU A 68 13.32 -0.33 -2.38
CA LEU A 68 12.75 -0.25 -3.73
C LEU A 68 13.52 -1.15 -4.72
N ALA A 69 14.86 -1.14 -4.64
CA ALA A 69 15.71 -1.97 -5.48
C ALA A 69 15.42 -3.46 -5.26
N LYS A 70 15.24 -3.90 -4.01
CA LYS A 70 14.89 -5.29 -3.71
C LYS A 70 13.53 -5.68 -4.29
N ALA A 71 12.53 -4.79 -4.19
CA ALA A 71 11.20 -5.05 -4.72
C ALA A 71 11.22 -5.17 -6.25
N PHE A 72 11.96 -4.29 -6.94
CA PHE A 72 12.15 -4.36 -8.38
C PHE A 72 12.93 -5.62 -8.81
N TYR A 73 13.94 -6.01 -8.05
CA TYR A 73 14.74 -7.23 -8.29
C TYR A 73 13.88 -8.50 -8.15
N ILE A 74 12.99 -8.54 -7.15
CA ILE A 74 12.00 -9.62 -7.00
C ILE A 74 11.13 -9.73 -8.25
N VAL A 75 10.48 -8.62 -8.63
CA VAL A 75 9.55 -8.60 -9.75
C VAL A 75 10.25 -9.01 -11.03
N SER A 76 11.41 -8.42 -11.35
CA SER A 76 12.13 -8.73 -12.60
C SER A 76 12.57 -10.19 -12.73
N ILE A 77 13.00 -10.84 -11.64
CA ILE A 77 13.55 -12.20 -11.69
C ILE A 77 12.54 -13.30 -11.40
N PHE A 78 11.70 -13.15 -10.37
CA PHE A 78 10.73 -14.19 -10.03
C PHE A 78 9.57 -14.26 -11.01
N MET A 79 9.29 -13.17 -11.71
CA MET A 79 8.25 -13.16 -12.72
C MET A 79 8.82 -13.38 -14.13
N HIS A 80 10.07 -13.82 -14.29
CA HIS A 80 10.62 -14.29 -15.57
C HIS A 80 10.40 -13.33 -16.76
N LEU A 81 10.45 -12.01 -16.53
CA LEU A 81 10.01 -10.96 -17.46
C LEU A 81 10.84 -10.83 -18.75
N GLY A 82 11.99 -11.48 -18.84
CA GLY A 82 13.05 -11.15 -19.81
C GLY A 82 12.72 -11.48 -21.26
N ASP A 83 12.44 -12.74 -21.57
CA ASP A 83 12.53 -13.21 -22.96
C ASP A 83 11.22 -13.76 -23.55
N GLU A 84 10.16 -13.96 -22.74
CA GLU A 84 8.91 -14.59 -23.19
C GLU A 84 7.62 -13.82 -22.83
N ILE A 85 7.72 -12.68 -22.12
CA ILE A 85 6.69 -12.29 -21.13
C ILE A 85 6.02 -10.91 -21.34
N ARG A 86 6.13 -10.25 -22.50
CA ARG A 86 5.48 -8.93 -22.72
C ARG A 86 4.02 -8.85 -22.26
N ASN A 87 3.24 -9.92 -22.44
CA ASN A 87 1.85 -10.00 -21.97
C ASN A 87 1.70 -10.12 -20.45
N MET A 88 2.57 -10.86 -19.78
CA MET A 88 2.47 -11.02 -18.33
C MET A 88 3.08 -9.82 -17.57
N ILE A 89 4.03 -9.07 -18.15
CA ILE A 89 4.42 -7.74 -17.64
C ILE A 89 3.19 -6.84 -17.47
N MET A 90 2.33 -6.78 -18.49
CA MET A 90 1.14 -5.92 -18.47
C MET A 90 0.19 -6.27 -17.33
N THR A 91 0.03 -7.56 -16.99
CA THR A 91 -0.84 -7.98 -15.88
C THR A 91 -0.31 -7.62 -14.49
N ILE A 92 0.99 -7.33 -14.36
CA ILE A 92 1.63 -6.97 -13.09
C ILE A 92 1.80 -5.46 -12.99
N VAL A 93 2.21 -4.83 -14.09
CA VAL A 93 2.45 -3.39 -14.17
C VAL A 93 1.14 -2.61 -14.10
N VAL A 94 0.05 -3.08 -14.70
CA VAL A 94 -1.24 -2.37 -14.64
C VAL A 94 -1.78 -2.28 -13.20
N PRO A 95 -1.87 -3.36 -12.41
CA PRO A 95 -2.24 -3.26 -10.99
C PRO A 95 -1.29 -2.40 -10.17
N LEU A 96 0.03 -2.48 -10.40
CA LEU A 96 1.01 -1.63 -9.70
C LEU A 96 0.85 -0.14 -10.04
N ALA A 97 0.63 0.18 -11.31
CA ALA A 97 0.41 1.55 -11.76
C ALA A 97 -0.89 2.12 -11.20
N LEU A 98 -1.97 1.32 -11.19
CA LEU A 98 -3.22 1.71 -10.53
C LEU A 98 -3.01 1.92 -9.03
N PHE A 99 -2.25 1.08 -8.35
CA PHE A 99 -1.95 1.24 -6.93
C PHE A 99 -1.22 2.56 -6.63
N ILE A 100 -0.18 2.89 -7.40
CA ILE A 100 0.55 4.16 -7.27
C ILE A 100 -0.37 5.35 -7.58
N TRP A 101 -1.18 5.24 -8.64
CA TRP A 101 -2.16 6.27 -9.00
C TRP A 101 -3.20 6.49 -7.89
N PHE A 102 -3.72 5.42 -7.27
CA PHE A 102 -4.63 5.49 -6.12
C PHE A 102 -3.99 6.22 -4.93
N ILE A 103 -2.73 5.91 -4.59
CA ILE A 103 -2.02 6.62 -3.51
C ILE A 103 -1.96 8.11 -3.81
N VAL A 104 -1.57 8.50 -5.03
CA VAL A 104 -1.49 9.92 -5.43
C VAL A 104 -2.86 10.60 -5.38
N ALA A 105 -3.91 9.95 -5.90
CA ALA A 105 -5.27 10.48 -5.88
C ALA A 105 -5.77 10.68 -4.45
N PHE A 106 -5.55 9.71 -3.55
CA PHE A 106 -5.92 9.83 -2.14
C PHE A 106 -5.11 10.88 -1.40
N LEU A 107 -3.81 11.05 -1.71
CA LEU A 107 -3.00 12.12 -1.11
C LEU A 107 -3.52 13.50 -1.55
N TRP A 108 -3.90 13.65 -2.82
CA TRP A 108 -4.47 14.89 -3.32
C TRP A 108 -5.82 15.19 -2.67
N ASP A 109 -6.74 14.23 -2.68
CA ASP A 109 -8.08 14.40 -2.09
C ASP A 109 -7.99 14.61 -0.57
N GLY A 110 -7.11 13.89 0.12
CA GLY A 110 -6.81 14.10 1.53
C GLY A 110 -6.24 15.49 1.83
N ASN A 111 -5.37 16.02 0.97
CA ASN A 111 -4.86 17.39 1.09
C ASN A 111 -5.96 18.44 0.84
N SER A 112 -6.83 18.21 -0.14
CA SER A 112 -8.01 19.03 -0.40
C SER A 112 -8.94 19.06 0.81
N TRP A 113 -9.26 17.89 1.38
CA TRP A 113 -10.08 17.79 2.58
C TRP A 113 -9.44 18.47 3.80
N LYS A 114 -8.12 18.36 3.98
CA LYS A 114 -7.41 19.10 5.04
C LYS A 114 -7.54 20.61 4.87
N ASN A 115 -7.38 21.12 3.66
CA ASN A 115 -7.51 22.56 3.38
C ASN A 115 -8.94 23.05 3.61
N LEU A 116 -9.94 22.36 3.07
CA LEU A 116 -11.36 22.72 3.23
C LEU A 116 -11.78 22.67 4.70
N ARG A 117 -11.35 21.66 5.47
CA ARG A 117 -11.60 21.65 6.92
C ARG A 117 -10.93 22.81 7.63
N ASN A 118 -9.73 23.22 7.24
CA ASN A 118 -9.07 24.35 7.90
C ASN A 118 -9.73 25.70 7.56
N GLU A 119 -10.35 25.78 6.39
CA GLU A 119 -11.05 26.98 5.90
C GLU A 119 -12.47 27.12 6.47
N TYR A 120 -13.23 26.02 6.53
CA TYR A 120 -14.60 25.99 7.07
C TYR A 120 -14.70 25.62 8.55
N ARG A 121 -13.58 25.28 9.22
CA ARG A 121 -13.60 25.08 10.68
C ARG A 121 -13.77 26.45 11.34
N PRO A 122 -14.85 26.68 12.09
CA PRO A 122 -15.02 27.92 12.83
C PRO A 122 -13.83 28.08 13.79
N LYS A 123 -13.06 29.15 13.60
CA LYS A 123 -11.90 29.46 14.46
C LYS A 123 -12.33 29.94 15.85
N ASP A 124 -13.58 30.36 15.97
CA ASP A 124 -14.22 30.75 17.21
C ASP A 124 -15.15 29.62 17.68
N PRO A 125 -15.14 29.23 18.97
CA PRO A 125 -16.10 28.27 19.48
C PRO A 125 -17.52 28.82 19.26
N VAL A 126 -18.38 28.04 18.61
CA VAL A 126 -19.76 28.42 18.32
C VAL A 126 -20.47 28.70 19.64
N LYS A 127 -20.70 29.99 19.94
CA LYS A 127 -21.60 30.39 21.02
C LYS A 127 -23.01 30.04 20.56
N TYR A 128 -23.58 28.99 21.14
CA TYR A 128 -25.00 28.70 20.99
C TYR A 128 -25.78 29.81 21.71
N GLU A 129 -26.36 30.72 20.95
CA GLU A 129 -27.26 31.71 21.51
C GLU A 129 -28.57 31.01 21.84
N GLN A 130 -28.75 30.69 23.13
CA GLN A 130 -29.99 30.13 23.65
C GLN A 130 -31.09 31.17 23.47
N LYS A 131 -31.84 31.06 22.38
CA LYS A 131 -32.99 31.90 22.08
C LYS A 131 -34.03 31.67 23.18
N ALA A 132 -34.19 32.64 24.08
CA ALA A 132 -35.24 32.62 25.09
C ALA A 132 -36.59 32.49 24.40
N GLU A 133 -37.40 31.52 24.84
CA GLU A 133 -38.77 31.33 24.36
C GLU A 133 -39.58 32.60 24.61
N PRO A 134 -40.46 33.02 23.68
CA PRO A 134 -41.33 34.16 23.91
C PRO A 134 -42.26 33.83 25.08
N ALA A 135 -42.26 34.70 26.08
CA ALA A 135 -43.13 34.60 27.25
C ALA A 135 -44.58 34.41 26.79
N HIS A 136 -45.13 33.22 27.03
CA HIS A 136 -46.53 32.95 26.74
C HIS A 136 -47.40 33.80 27.68
N GLY A 137 -48.25 34.60 27.05
CA GLY A 137 -49.01 35.69 27.67
C GLY A 137 -49.85 35.28 28.86
N GLY A 138 -49.91 36.21 29.82
CA GLY A 138 -50.90 36.20 30.89
C GLY A 138 -52.31 36.30 30.31
N GLY A 139 -53.09 35.25 30.53
CA GLY A 139 -54.55 35.24 30.43
C GLY A 139 -55.10 34.76 31.76
N ALA A 140 -55.81 35.64 32.45
CA ALA A 140 -56.56 35.34 33.66
C ALA A 140 -57.63 34.28 33.39
N HIS A 141 -57.81 33.32 34.32
CA HIS A 141 -59.11 32.67 34.53
C HIS A 141 -59.16 31.96 35.90
N GLU A 142 -60.23 32.29 36.65
CA GLU A 142 -60.86 31.54 37.76
C GLU A 142 -60.04 31.28 39.05
N GLY A 143 -60.54 31.50 40.27
CA GLY A 143 -61.92 31.54 40.72
C GLY A 143 -62.16 30.46 41.78
N GLY A 144 -62.13 30.86 43.06
CA GLY A 144 -62.96 30.24 44.10
C GLY A 144 -62.39 29.12 44.99
N LEU A 145 -62.59 29.30 46.31
CA LEU A 145 -62.91 28.29 47.34
C LEU A 145 -61.87 27.17 47.58
N LYS A 146 -61.26 27.00 48.75
CA LYS A 146 -61.73 27.05 50.15
C LYS A 146 -60.52 27.22 51.07
#